data_AF-A0A7W9FRZ4-F1
#
_entry.id   AF-A0A7W9FRZ4-F1
#
_cell.length_a   1.000
_cell.length_b   1.000
_cell.length_c   1.000
_cell.angle_alpha   90.00
_cell.angle_beta   90.00
_cell.angle_gamma   90.00
#
_symmetry.space_group_name_H-M   'P 1'
#
loop_
_entity.id
_entity.type
_entity.pdbx_description
1 polymer ?
#
loop_
_entity_poly.entity_id
_entity_poly.type
_entity_poly.pdbx_seq_one_letter_code
_entity_poly.pdbx_strand_id
1 'polypeptide(L)'
;MPVSIPLNDDWTLSLSPEIDWVSDAQRDGRHGAYTMVAGVGRGFGQWDVGAELWISRDDDAVAPTTPSTFDLTAVWSPPSLPDAQLDFGLNFGLNDDSPDVEFGVGLARRF
;
A
#
# COMPACT_ATOMS: atom_id res chain seq x y z
N MET A 1 1.28 -0.29 13.33
CA MET A 1 2.54 0.51 13.29
C MET A 1 3.46 -0.14 12.28
N PRO A 2 3.97 0.61 11.28
CA PRO A 2 4.86 0.07 10.26
C PRO A 2 6.22 -0.39 10.82
N VAL A 3 6.76 -1.45 10.23
CA VAL A 3 8.06 -2.03 10.52
C VAL A 3 8.85 -2.16 9.21
N SER A 4 10.13 -1.81 9.23
CA SER A 4 11.05 -1.98 8.10
C SER A 4 12.26 -2.78 8.51
N ILE A 5 12.56 -3.84 7.76
CA ILE A 5 13.61 -4.81 8.07
C ILE A 5 14.55 -4.89 6.85
N PRO A 6 15.84 -4.53 6.97
CA PRO A 6 16.79 -4.75 5.89
C PRO A 6 16.98 -6.27 5.71
N LEU A 7 16.77 -6.74 4.48
CA LEU A 7 17.01 -8.14 4.10
C LEU A 7 18.48 -8.34 3.70
N ASN A 8 19.07 -7.35 3.04
CA ASN A 8 20.47 -7.23 2.67
C ASN A 8 20.79 -5.75 2.34
N ASP A 9 21.92 -5.50 1.68
CA ASP A 9 22.38 -4.14 1.33
C ASP A 9 21.46 -3.40 0.34
N ASP A 10 20.69 -4.15 -0.47
CA ASP A 10 19.87 -3.58 -1.54
C ASP A 10 18.36 -3.65 -1.25
N TRP A 11 17.92 -4.64 -0.46
CA TRP A 11 16.51 -4.98 -0.28
C TRP A 11 16.02 -4.75 1.15
N THR A 12 14.83 -4.18 1.26
CA THR A 12 14.12 -3.97 2.52
C THR A 12 12.74 -4.63 2.47
N LEU A 13 12.36 -5.31 3.55
CA LEU A 13 11.01 -5.79 3.81
C LEU A 13 10.25 -4.74 4.61
N SER A 14 9.05 -4.36 4.18
CA SER A 14 8.10 -3.51 4.91
C SER A 14 6.91 -4.36 5.39
N LEU A 15 6.46 -4.10 6.61
CA LEU A 15 5.26 -4.69 7.18
C LEU A 15 4.44 -3.58 7.85
N SER A 16 3.20 -3.39 7.42
CA SER A 16 2.32 -2.34 7.95
C SER A 16 0.99 -2.93 8.43
N PRO A 17 0.95 -3.52 9.63
CA PRO A 17 -0.28 -3.96 10.25
C PRO A 17 -1.07 -2.77 10.81
N GLU A 18 -2.38 -2.82 10.62
CA GLU A 18 -3.37 -1.86 11.09
C GLU A 18 -4.60 -2.59 11.62
N ILE A 19 -5.19 -2.03 12.69
CA ILE A 19 -6.41 -2.53 13.34
C ILE A 19 -7.26 -1.31 13.66
N ASP A 20 -8.48 -1.32 13.17
CA ASP A 20 -9.44 -0.23 13.31
C ASP A 20 -10.76 -0.71 13.93
N TRP A 21 -11.44 0.26 14.55
CA TRP A 21 -12.75 0.07 15.14
C TRP A 21 -13.75 1.00 14.47
N VAL A 22 -14.39 0.47 13.43
CA VAL A 22 -15.20 1.21 12.46
C VAL A 22 -16.65 1.21 12.90
N SER A 23 -17.37 2.29 12.64
CA SER A 23 -18.82 2.35 12.93
C SER A 23 -19.61 1.64 11.83
N ASP A 24 -20.65 0.90 12.21
CA ASP A 24 -21.55 0.26 11.25
C ASP A 24 -22.23 1.33 10.37
N ALA A 25 -22.61 0.95 9.15
CA ALA A 25 -23.23 1.86 8.19
C ALA A 25 -24.50 2.55 8.73
N GLN A 26 -25.32 1.82 9.51
CA GLN A 26 -26.52 2.36 10.16
C GLN A 26 -26.22 3.12 11.46
N ARG A 27 -24.97 3.14 11.91
CA ARG A 27 -24.44 3.77 13.15
C ARG A 27 -24.99 3.19 14.47
N ASP A 28 -25.60 2.01 14.43
CA ASP A 28 -26.14 1.32 15.60
C ASP A 28 -25.15 0.32 16.24
N GLY A 29 -23.89 0.31 15.80
CA GLY A 29 -22.83 -0.56 16.32
C GLY A 29 -21.45 -0.22 15.77
N ARG A 30 -20.49 -1.09 16.07
CA ARG A 30 -19.10 -1.04 15.58
C ARG A 30 -18.61 -2.44 15.26
N HIS A 31 -17.74 -2.52 14.26
CA HIS A 31 -17.07 -3.74 13.84
C HIS A 31 -15.59 -3.48 13.53
N GLY A 32 -14.88 -4.58 13.31
CA GLY A 32 -13.43 -4.62 13.22
C GLY A 32 -13.01 -4.50 11.78
N ALA A 33 -12.02 -3.66 11.55
CA ALA A 33 -11.29 -3.70 10.29
C ALA A 33 -9.81 -3.98 10.59
N TYR A 34 -9.21 -4.80 9.75
CA TYR A 34 -7.83 -5.24 9.91
C TYR A 34 -7.16 -5.16 8.56
N THR A 35 -5.99 -4.54 8.51
CA THR A 35 -5.23 -4.41 7.27
C THR A 35 -3.80 -4.87 7.52
N MET A 36 -3.25 -5.57 6.54
CA MET A 36 -1.85 -5.93 6.51
C MET A 36 -1.28 -5.62 5.15
N VAL A 37 -0.20 -4.85 5.13
CA VAL A 37 0.64 -4.68 3.95
C VAL A 37 1.97 -5.36 4.20
N ALA A 38 2.41 -6.18 3.26
CA ALA A 38 3.73 -6.76 3.26
C ALA A 38 4.42 -6.45 1.93
N GLY A 39 5.53 -5.73 1.98
CA GLY A 39 6.21 -5.23 0.80
C GLY A 39 7.70 -5.53 0.78
N VAL A 40 8.27 -5.57 -0.42
CA VAL A 40 9.71 -5.55 -0.61
C VAL A 40 10.07 -4.39 -1.52
N GLY A 41 11.13 -3.66 -1.17
CA GLY A 41 11.60 -2.52 -1.93
C GLY A 41 13.11 -2.51 -2.09
N ARG A 42 13.57 -1.85 -3.17
CA ARG A 42 14.99 -1.58 -3.43
C ARG A 42 15.17 -0.25 -4.15
N GLY A 43 16.24 0.44 -3.79
CA GLY A 43 16.74 1.60 -4.53
C GLY A 43 17.71 1.15 -5.62
N PHE A 44 17.71 1.84 -6.77
CA PHE A 44 18.76 1.73 -7.78
C PHE A 44 18.91 3.06 -8.55
N GLY A 45 20.09 3.68 -8.46
CA GLY A 45 20.34 4.96 -9.11
C GLY A 45 19.38 6.05 -8.61
N GLN A 46 18.48 6.50 -9.49
CA GLN A 46 17.48 7.55 -9.23
C GLN A 46 16.09 6.99 -8.94
N TRP A 47 15.98 5.68 -8.82
CA TRP A 47 14.71 4.98 -8.68
C TRP A 47 14.63 4.26 -7.35
N ASP A 48 13.45 4.29 -6.75
CA ASP A 48 13.04 3.38 -5.69
C ASP A 48 11.85 2.58 -6.22
N VAL A 49 11.93 1.26 -6.15
CA VAL A 49 10.85 0.38 -6.62
C VAL A 49 10.42 -0.57 -5.53
N GLY A 50 9.14 -0.92 -5.55
CA GLY A 50 8.53 -1.82 -4.58
C GLY A 50 7.52 -2.77 -5.21
N ALA A 51 7.32 -3.89 -4.53
CA ALA A 51 6.19 -4.78 -4.75
C ALA A 51 5.55 -5.10 -3.40
N GLU A 52 4.22 -5.04 -3.31
CA GLU A 52 3.49 -5.20 -2.05
C GLU A 52 2.32 -6.16 -2.21
N LEU A 53 1.99 -6.86 -1.13
CA LEU A 53 0.72 -7.52 -0.94
C LEU A 53 -0.07 -6.72 0.09
N TRP A 54 -1.25 -6.26 -0.31
CA TRP A 54 -2.19 -5.58 0.56
C TRP A 54 -3.41 -6.48 0.77
N ILE A 55 -3.78 -6.70 2.02
CA ILE A 55 -4.98 -7.46 2.38
C ILE A 55 -5.70 -6.66 3.46
N SER A 56 -6.98 -6.41 3.27
CA SER A 56 -7.84 -5.85 4.31
C SER A 56 -9.03 -6.76 4.56
N ARG A 57 -9.50 -6.79 5.80
CA ARG A 57 -10.68 -7.51 6.26
C ARG A 57 -11.57 -6.52 6.95
N ASP A 58 -12.79 -6.37 6.45
CA ASP A 58 -13.86 -5.61 7.10
C ASP A 58 -14.91 -6.61 7.61
N ASP A 59 -15.15 -6.61 8.93
CA ASP A 59 -16.10 -7.49 9.62
C ASP A 59 -17.51 -6.88 9.75
N ASP A 60 -17.91 -5.93 8.91
CA ASP A 60 -19.31 -5.48 8.83
C ASP A 60 -20.26 -6.69 8.74
N ALA A 61 -21.20 -6.78 9.68
CA ALA A 61 -22.07 -7.95 9.81
C ALA A 61 -23.07 -8.10 8.65
N VAL A 62 -23.34 -7.03 7.91
CA VAL A 62 -24.28 -7.00 6.77
C VAL A 62 -23.54 -7.30 5.47
N ALA A 63 -22.33 -6.76 5.31
CA ALA A 63 -21.56 -6.87 4.08
C ALA A 63 -20.05 -7.01 4.37
N PRO A 64 -19.60 -8.16 4.93
CA PRO A 64 -18.19 -8.35 5.21
C PRO A 64 -17.40 -8.44 3.90
N THR A 65 -16.22 -7.86 3.86
CA THR A 65 -15.35 -7.88 2.67
C THR A 65 -13.94 -8.29 3.03
N THR A 66 -13.21 -8.84 2.07
CA THR A 66 -11.77 -9.13 2.26
C THR A 66 -10.98 -8.79 0.99
N PRO A 67 -10.95 -7.52 0.57
CA PRO A 67 -10.20 -7.13 -0.62
C PRO A 67 -8.71 -7.42 -0.47
N SER A 68 -8.07 -7.84 -1.55
CA SER A 68 -6.63 -8.04 -1.58
C SER A 68 -6.03 -7.69 -2.93
N THR A 69 -4.84 -7.08 -2.91
CA THR A 69 -4.14 -6.64 -4.13
C THR A 69 -2.66 -7.03 -4.10
N PHE A 70 -2.10 -7.19 -5.29
CA PHE A 70 -0.65 -7.19 -5.51
C PHE A 70 -0.28 -5.87 -6.18
N ASP A 71 0.60 -5.11 -5.54
CA ASP A 71 0.88 -3.73 -5.93
C ASP A 71 2.33 -3.61 -6.40
N LEU A 72 2.56 -2.76 -7.40
CA LEU A 72 3.87 -2.39 -7.91
C LEU A 72 4.03 -0.88 -7.82
N THR A 73 5.12 -0.44 -7.22
CA THR A 73 5.44 0.98 -7.09
C THR A 73 6.79 1.30 -7.73
N ALA A 74 6.86 2.47 -8.35
CA ALA A 74 8.11 3.03 -8.83
C ALA A 74 8.13 4.53 -8.54
N VAL A 75 9.21 4.98 -7.95
CA VAL A 75 9.45 6.36 -7.55
C VAL A 75 10.71 6.84 -8.25
N TRP A 76 10.63 7.96 -8.93
CA TRP A 76 11.76 8.56 -9.64
C TRP A 76 12.12 9.92 -9.06
N SER A 77 13.38 10.08 -8.67
CA SER A 77 13.97 11.32 -8.17
C SER A 77 14.93 11.93 -9.21
N PRO A 78 14.49 12.89 -10.04
CA PRO A 78 15.29 13.39 -11.16
C PRO A 78 16.53 14.16 -10.65
N PRO A 79 17.74 13.88 -11.15
CA PRO A 79 18.95 14.56 -10.68
C PRO A 79 18.97 16.08 -10.94
N SER A 80 18.24 16.53 -11.97
CA SER A 80 18.10 17.94 -12.31
C SER A 80 17.10 18.69 -11.42
N LEU A 81 16.31 17.97 -10.63
CA LEU A 81 15.26 18.51 -9.76
C LEU A 81 15.35 17.84 -8.38
N PRO A 82 16.33 18.20 -7.55
CA PRO A 82 16.64 17.49 -6.29
C PRO A 82 15.51 17.51 -5.26
N ASP A 83 14.53 18.40 -5.43
CA ASP A 83 13.37 18.52 -4.55
C ASP A 83 12.10 17.92 -5.15
N ALA A 84 12.15 17.30 -6.33
CA ALA A 84 10.99 16.74 -7.01
C ALA A 84 11.04 15.22 -7.10
N GLN A 85 9.86 14.60 -7.10
CA GLN A 85 9.69 13.16 -7.20
C GLN A 85 8.46 12.84 -8.06
N LEU A 86 8.58 11.85 -8.94
CA LEU A 86 7.47 11.28 -9.69
C LEU A 86 7.15 9.88 -9.19
N ASP A 87 5.89 9.65 -8.88
CA ASP A 87 5.40 8.39 -8.33
C ASP A 87 4.54 7.67 -9.36
N PHE A 88 4.70 6.36 -9.45
CA PHE A 88 3.91 5.47 -10.29
C PHE A 88 3.45 4.29 -9.44
N GLY A 89 2.16 3.97 -9.51
CA GLY A 89 1.56 2.84 -8.82
C GLY A 89 0.67 2.02 -9.75
N LEU A 90 0.71 0.70 -9.60
CA LEU A 90 -0.19 -0.26 -10.22
C LEU A 90 -0.66 -1.23 -9.15
N ASN A 91 -1.98 -1.42 -9.01
CA ASN A 91 -2.56 -2.36 -8.06
C ASN A 91 -3.35 -3.39 -8.86
N PHE A 92 -3.10 -4.67 -8.61
CA PHE A 92 -3.79 -5.78 -9.27
C PHE A 92 -4.67 -6.50 -8.26
N GLY A 93 -5.98 -6.53 -8.50
CA GLY A 93 -6.92 -7.27 -7.67
C GLY A 93 -6.59 -8.76 -7.64
N LEU A 94 -6.56 -9.34 -6.45
CA LEU A 94 -6.32 -10.78 -6.23
C LEU A 94 -7.62 -11.56 -5.97
N ASN A 95 -8.74 -10.85 -5.78
CA ASN A 95 -10.07 -11.44 -5.58
C ASN A 95 -11.20 -10.50 -6.01
N ASP A 96 -12.43 -11.02 -5.98
CA ASP A 96 -13.64 -10.31 -6.44
C ASP A 96 -14.05 -9.12 -5.53
N ASP A 97 -13.45 -9.00 -4.34
CA ASP A 97 -13.68 -7.88 -3.43
C ASP A 97 -12.79 -6.66 -3.75
N SER A 98 -11.83 -6.83 -4.67
CA SER A 98 -10.88 -5.79 -5.09
C SER A 98 -11.10 -5.38 -6.56
N PRO A 99 -10.80 -4.13 -6.95
CA PRO A 99 -10.77 -3.76 -8.37
C PRO A 99 -9.75 -4.59 -9.15
N ASP A 100 -10.08 -5.01 -10.37
CA ASP A 100 -9.19 -5.83 -11.20
C ASP A 100 -7.80 -5.18 -11.39
N VAL A 101 -7.80 -3.89 -11.74
CA VAL A 101 -6.59 -3.09 -11.95
C VAL A 101 -6.85 -1.64 -11.59
N GLU A 102 -5.96 -1.04 -10.79
CA GLU A 102 -5.89 0.39 -10.57
C GLU A 102 -4.49 0.91 -10.90
N PHE A 103 -4.39 2.16 -11.33
CA PHE A 103 -3.10 2.81 -11.54
C PHE A 103 -3.14 4.25 -11.06
N GLY A 104 -1.98 4.74 -10.62
CA GLY A 104 -1.80 6.09 -10.12
C GLY A 104 -0.50 6.70 -10.62
N VAL A 105 -0.53 8.01 -10.81
CA VAL A 105 0.69 8.81 -11.02
C VAL A 105 0.67 10.03 -10.09
N GLY A 106 1.81 10.33 -9.51
CA GLY A 106 1.98 11.40 -8.54
C GLY A 106 3.16 12.30 -8.85
N LEU A 107 3.10 13.54 -8.37
CA LEU A 107 4.21 14.47 -8.34
C LEU A 107 4.30 15.05 -6.92
N ALA A 108 5.44 14.86 -6.28
CA ALA A 108 5.74 15.47 -4.99
C ALA A 108 6.88 16.48 -5.12
N ARG A 109 6.84 17.53 -4.30
CA ARG A 109 7.92 18.51 -4.18
C ARG A 109 8.15 18.89 -2.72
N ARG A 110 9.42 18.86 -2.28
CA ARG A 110 9.81 19.36 -0.95
C ARG A 110 10.03 20.88 -0.99
N PHE A 111 9.66 21.57 0.10
CA PHE A 111 9.82 23.02 0.29
C PHE A 111 10.77 23.32 1.44
#